data_AF-A0A355A6Q2-F1
#
_entry.id   AF-A0A355A6Q2-F1
#
_cell.length_a   1.000
_cell.length_b   1.000
_cell.length_c   1.000
_cell.angle_alpha   90.00
_cell.angle_beta   90.00
_cell.angle_gamma   90.00
#
_symmetry.space_group_name_H-M   'P 1'
#
loop_
_entity.id
_entity.type
_entity.pdbx_description
1 polymer ?
#
loop_
_entity_poly.entity_id
_entity_poly.type
_entity_poly.pdbx_seq_one_letter_code
_entity_poly.pdbx_strand_id
1 'polypeptide(L)' 'IALLNVNNRIKLLFGDEYGIYLYSKAGAGTDVEITLPLILEEKR' A
#
# COMPACT_ATOMS: atom_id res chain seq x y z
N ILE A 1 -8.19 -2.19 -12.63
CA ILE A 1 -6.78 -2.09 -13.08
C ILE A 1 -5.96 -1.06 -12.26
N ALA A 2 -6.56 -0.21 -11.42
CA ALA A 2 -5.79 0.76 -10.61
C ALA A 2 -5.21 0.17 -9.31
N LEU A 3 -5.98 0.19 -8.21
CA LEU A 3 -5.49 -0.17 -6.86
C LEU A 3 -4.90 -1.58 -6.77
N LEU A 4 -5.50 -2.56 -7.47
CA LEU A 4 -4.96 -3.92 -7.52
C LEU A 4 -3.55 -3.96 -8.12
N ASN A 5 -3.30 -3.19 -9.19
CA ASN A 5 -1.98 -3.16 -9.82
C ASN A 5 -0.96 -2.43 -8.96
N VAL A 6 -1.38 -1.40 -8.23
CA VAL A 6 -0.51 -0.71 -7.28
C VAL A 6 -0.16 -1.64 -6.12
N ASN A 7 -1.15 -2.29 -5.51
CA ASN A 7 -0.95 -3.25 -4.42
C ASN A 7 -0.03 -4.41 -4.84
N ASN A 8 -0.26 -4.99 -6.02
CA ASN A 8 0.57 -6.08 -6.52
C ASN A 8 2.02 -5.63 -6.73
N ARG A 9 2.26 -4.41 -7.22
CA ARG A 9 3.62 -3.90 -7.40
C ARG A 9 4.32 -3.63 -6.08
N ILE A 10 3.62 -3.07 -5.09
CA ILE A 10 4.17 -2.88 -3.74
C ILE A 10 4.59 -4.22 -3.15
N LYS A 11 3.71 -5.23 -3.21
CA LYS A 11 3.97 -6.59 -2.73
C LYS A 11 5.15 -7.25 -3.44
N LEU A 12 5.20 -7.14 -4.77
CA LEU A 12 6.31 -7.67 -5.57
C LEU A 12 7.67 -7.04 -5.23
N LEU A 13 7.70 -5.76 -4.85
CA LEU A 13 8.93 -5.04 -4.57
C LEU A 13 9.40 -5.21 -3.13
N PHE A 14 8.48 -5.30 -2.17
CA PHE A 14 8.82 -5.16 -0.76
C PHE A 14 8.39 -6.34 0.13
N GLY A 15 7.59 -7.28 -0.38
CA GLY A 15 7.06 -8.41 0.40
C GLY A 15 5.56 -8.28 0.67
N ASP A 16 4.93 -9.38 1.07
CA ASP A 16 3.47 -9.46 1.22
C ASP A 16 2.92 -8.71 2.45
N GLU A 17 3.80 -8.35 3.40
CA GLU A 17 3.49 -7.49 4.54
C GLU A 17 3.31 -6.01 4.17
N TYR A 18 3.70 -5.60 2.96
CA TYR A 18 3.49 -4.25 2.43
C TYR A 18 2.33 -4.24 1.42
N GLY A 19 1.66 -3.11 1.27
CA GLY A 19 0.53 -3.02 0.34
C GLY A 19 -0.51 -1.97 0.72
N ILE A 20 -1.70 -2.13 0.13
CA ILE A 20 -2.86 -1.27 0.34
C ILE A 20 -3.96 -2.08 1.04
N TYR A 21 -4.53 -1.51 2.10
CA TYR A 21 -5.68 -2.05 2.84
C TYR A 21 -6.86 -1.10 2.67
N LEU A 22 -8.04 -1.68 2.45
CA LEU A 22 -9.28 -0.94 2.17
C LEU A 22 -10.33 -1.34 3.20
N TYR A 23 -10.89 -0.33 3.86
CA TYR A 23 -12.07 -0.50 4.71
C TYR A 23 -13.16 0.42 4.19
N SER A 24 -14.35 -0.10 3.93
CA SER A 24 -15.45 0.70 3.40
C SER A 24 -16.73 0.45 4.18
N LYS A 25 -17.48 1.52 4.41
CA LYS A 25 -18.77 1.48 5.07
C LYS A 25 -19.78 2.33 4.29
N ALA A 26 -20.90 1.71 3.94
CA ALA A 26 -21.97 2.37 3.20
C ALA A 26 -22.44 3.64 3.93
N GLY A 27 -22.54 4.75 3.19
CA GLY A 27 -22.92 6.05 3.73
C GLY A 27 -21.85 6.77 4.55
N ALA A 28 -20.70 6.13 4.83
CA ALA A 28 -19.58 6.73 5.56
C ALA A 28 -18.34 6.94 4.68
N GLY A 29 -18.19 6.14 3.61
CA GLY A 29 -17.08 6.25 2.66
C GLY A 29 -16.10 5.09 2.75
N THR A 30 -14.86 5.33 2.33
CA THR A 30 -13.80 4.32 2.26
C THR A 30 -12.52 4.88 2.85
N ASP A 31 -11.98 4.17 3.84
CA ASP A 31 -10.65 4.39 4.39
C ASP A 31 -9.64 3.53 3.62
N VAL A 32 -8.50 4.14 3.30
CA VAL A 32 -7.39 3.50 2.59
C VAL A 32 -6.14 3.65 3.41
N GLU A 33 -5.52 2.53 3.77
CA GLU A 33 -4.23 2.49 4.46
C GLU A 33 -3.17 1.90 3.53
N ILE A 34 -1.95 2.46 3.58
CA ILE A 34 -0.83 2.00 2.75
C ILE A 34 0.40 1.78 3.65
N THR A 35 0.96 0.59 3.59
CA THR A 35 2.20 0.21 4.30
C THR A 35 3.34 0.14 3.31
N LEU A 36 4.39 0.95 3.52
CA LEU A 36 5.60 1.01 2.71
C LEU A 36 6.84 0.95 3.62
N PRO A 37 7.97 0.38 3.15
CA PRO A 37 9.20 0.40 3.91
C PRO A 37 9.82 1.81 3.91
N LEU A 38 10.40 2.20 5.04
CA LEU A 38 11.22 3.40 5.13
C LEU A 38 12.61 3.09 4.55
N ILE A 39 12.95 3.74 3.44
CA ILE A 39 14.28 3.64 2.84
C ILE A 39 15.07 4.88 3.26
N LEU A 40 16.13 4.66 4.04
CA LEU A 40 17.08 5.71 4.40
C LEU A 40 18.14 5.78 3.30
N GLU A 41 18.34 6.95 2.70
CA GLU A 41 19.54 7.17 1.89
C GLU A 41 20.77 7.11 2.80
N GLU A 42 21.72 6.24 2.47
CA GLU A 42 23.07 6.39 3.01
C GLU A 42 23.66 7.68 2.46
N LYS A 43 23.92 8.66 3.34
CA LYS A 43 24.72 9.84 2.98
C LYS A 43 26.11 9.36 2.56
N ARG A 44 26.35 9.31 1.25
CA ARG A 44 27.68 9.17 0.68
C ARG A 44 28.54 10.40 0.96
#